data_AF-A0A7C5RPH5-F1
#
_entry.id   AF-A0A7C5RPH5-F1
#
_cell.length_a   1.000
_cell.length_b   1.000
_cell.length_c   1.000
_cell.angle_alpha   90.00
_cell.angle_beta   90.00
_cell.angle_gamma   90.00
#
_symmetry.space_group_name_H-M   'P 1'
#
loop_
_entity.id
_entity.type
_entity.pdbx_description
1 polymer ?
#
loop_
_entity_poly.entity_id
_entity_poly.type
_entity_poly.pdbx_seq_one_letter_code
_entity_poly.pdbx_strand_id
1 'polypeptide(L)'
;MSGLVPPWWRVYCEAGPDWVIDDFGEVLSELEKRPPNRQLLSPVVGSFLAGLLQASGGLGYLKISESPEIYTPFVMFRCDEDTGEFIVRQVGDAWVLKSRQRMVLYVLGLRAVILLKIIGPYLRGAKHAAYEVLVKYGYKLEGNRPWETARLHGMSIRSSIAILEGKSMKQIMFEGFRRLKKESIGQRIS
;
A
#
# COMPACT_ATOMS: atom_id res chain seq x y z
N MET A 1 38.22 -5.78 1.41
CA MET A 1 36.88 -5.17 1.32
C MET A 1 35.98 -5.92 2.29
N SER A 2 35.75 -5.38 3.48
CA SER A 2 34.86 -5.99 4.48
C SER A 2 33.44 -6.04 3.92
N GLY A 3 32.92 -7.24 3.68
CA GLY A 3 31.56 -7.46 3.22
C GLY A 3 30.57 -6.98 4.27
N LEU A 4 30.09 -5.75 4.12
CA LEU A 4 29.02 -5.21 4.94
C LEU A 4 27.75 -5.99 4.61
N VAL A 5 27.26 -6.75 5.58
CA VAL A 5 25.93 -7.36 5.51
C VAL A 5 24.93 -6.21 5.30
N PRO A 6 24.14 -6.23 4.21
CA PRO A 6 23.19 -5.15 3.95
C PRO A 6 22.18 -5.04 5.10
N PRO A 7 21.59 -3.84 5.33
CA PRO A 7 20.54 -3.67 6.32
C PRO A 7 19.43 -4.72 6.15
N TRP A 8 18.91 -5.26 7.25
CA TRP A 8 17.98 -6.39 7.23
C TRP A 8 16.74 -6.17 6.35
N TRP A 9 16.29 -4.92 6.23
CA TRP A 9 15.10 -4.57 5.47
C TRP A 9 15.36 -4.54 3.96
N ARG A 10 16.62 -4.49 3.54
CA ARG A 10 17.02 -4.38 2.12
C ARG A 10 16.71 -5.63 1.32
N VAL A 11 16.63 -6.80 1.98
CA VAL A 11 16.18 -8.06 1.37
C VAL A 11 14.72 -7.97 0.88
N TYR A 12 13.92 -7.09 1.46
CA TYR A 12 12.53 -6.85 1.03
C TYR A 12 12.44 -5.85 -0.13
N CYS A 13 13.55 -5.21 -0.51
CA CYS A 13 13.61 -4.24 -1.59
C CYS A 13 14.11 -4.83 -2.92
N GLU A 14 14.28 -6.15 -3.01
CA GLU A 14 14.64 -6.80 -4.28
C GLU A 14 13.56 -6.50 -5.33
N ALA A 15 13.98 -5.83 -6.41
CA ALA A 15 13.10 -5.38 -7.48
C ALA A 15 12.68 -6.55 -8.36
N GLY A 16 11.37 -6.68 -8.57
CA GLY A 16 10.82 -7.62 -9.54
C GLY A 16 10.93 -7.10 -10.98
N PRO A 17 10.68 -7.96 -11.98
CA PRO A 17 10.74 -7.57 -13.39
C PRO A 17 9.72 -6.47 -13.76
N ASP A 18 8.62 -6.38 -13.01
CA ASP A 18 7.54 -5.42 -13.25
C ASP A 18 7.70 -4.11 -12.45
N TRP A 19 8.78 -3.95 -11.68
CA TRP A 19 9.04 -2.73 -10.92
C TRP A 19 9.55 -1.63 -11.84
N VAL A 20 9.01 -0.42 -11.69
CA VAL A 20 9.57 0.79 -12.28
C VAL A 20 10.65 1.32 -11.31
N ILE A 21 11.91 1.36 -11.73
CA ILE A 21 13.09 1.53 -10.86
C ILE A 21 14.01 2.71 -11.20
N ASP A 22 13.58 3.60 -12.09
CA ASP A 22 14.29 4.80 -12.53
C ASP A 22 14.75 5.72 -11.38
N ASP A 23 13.99 5.80 -10.29
CA ASP A 23 14.30 6.60 -9.09
C ASP A 23 14.67 5.73 -7.86
N PHE A 24 14.92 4.44 -8.05
CA PHE A 24 15.00 3.48 -6.94
C PHE A 24 16.11 3.81 -5.94
N GLY A 25 17.25 4.33 -6.42
CA GLY A 25 18.37 4.76 -5.56
C GLY A 25 18.01 5.92 -4.63
N GLU A 26 17.19 6.86 -5.11
CA GLU A 26 16.71 8.00 -4.31
C GLU A 26 15.70 7.52 -3.26
N VAL A 27 14.77 6.66 -3.65
CA VAL A 27 13.78 6.06 -2.73
C VAL A 27 14.46 5.23 -1.65
N LEU A 28 15.51 4.48 -1.98
CA LEU A 28 16.32 3.76 -1.00
C LEU A 28 17.04 4.73 -0.05
N SER A 29 17.60 5.83 -0.55
CA SER A 29 18.29 6.83 0.26
C SER A 29 17.35 7.49 1.28
N GLU A 30 16.10 7.78 0.89
CA GLU A 30 15.08 8.29 1.83
C GLU A 30 14.66 7.23 2.86
N LEU A 31 14.61 5.95 2.48
CA LEU A 31 14.34 4.85 3.40
C LEU A 31 15.45 4.73 4.47
N GLU A 32 16.72 4.87 4.07
CA GLU A 32 17.89 4.78 4.95
C GLU A 32 17.91 5.85 6.05
N LYS A 33 17.34 7.05 5.79
CA LYS A 33 17.24 8.12 6.80
C LYS A 33 16.33 7.75 7.98
N ARG A 34 15.32 6.90 7.75
CA ARG A 34 14.37 6.43 8.77
C ARG A 34 14.06 4.95 8.55
N PRO A 35 14.98 4.02 8.86
CA PRO A 35 14.77 2.62 8.52
C PRO A 35 13.61 2.00 9.34
N PRO A 36 12.93 0.96 8.81
CA PRO A 36 11.98 0.19 9.60
C PRO A 36 12.68 -0.44 10.82
N ASN A 37 11.93 -0.58 11.92
CA ASN A 37 12.42 -1.21 13.13
C ASN A 37 12.46 -2.73 12.95
N ARG A 38 13.56 -3.37 13.36
CA ARG A 38 13.73 -4.82 13.28
C ARG A 38 12.68 -5.60 14.08
N GLN A 39 12.06 -4.99 15.09
CA GLN A 39 10.95 -5.58 15.83
C GLN A 39 9.75 -5.95 14.93
N LEU A 40 9.62 -5.32 13.76
CA LEU A 40 8.61 -5.67 12.76
C LEU A 40 8.69 -7.13 12.30
N LEU A 41 9.88 -7.76 12.38
CA LEU A 41 10.09 -9.18 12.06
C LEU A 41 9.56 -10.14 13.14
N SER A 42 9.19 -9.63 14.32
CA SER A 42 8.59 -10.46 15.36
C SER A 42 7.24 -11.01 14.87
N PRO A 43 6.99 -12.33 14.95
CA PRO A 43 5.70 -12.89 14.59
C PRO A 43 4.53 -12.30 15.38
N VAL A 44 4.78 -11.87 16.63
CA VAL A 44 3.78 -11.20 17.47
C VAL A 44 3.42 -9.83 16.89
N VAL A 45 4.43 -9.03 16.54
CA VAL A 45 4.21 -7.70 15.94
C VAL A 45 3.59 -7.83 14.55
N GLY A 46 4.13 -8.71 13.71
CA GLY A 46 3.64 -8.94 12.35
C GLY A 46 2.19 -9.42 12.33
N SER A 47 1.82 -10.37 13.20
CA SER A 47 0.44 -10.87 13.31
C SER A 47 -0.52 -9.84 13.90
N PHE A 48 -0.08 -9.05 14.89
CA PHE A 48 -0.87 -7.92 15.42
C PHE A 48 -1.21 -6.91 14.31
N LEU A 49 -0.20 -6.47 13.56
CA LEU A 49 -0.39 -5.51 12.46
C LEU A 49 -1.24 -6.11 11.34
N ALA A 50 -1.03 -7.37 10.99
CA ALA A 50 -1.87 -8.06 10.02
C ALA A 50 -3.33 -8.16 10.47
N GLY A 51 -3.57 -8.48 11.74
CA GLY A 51 -4.91 -8.52 12.33
C GLY A 51 -5.60 -7.16 12.30
N LEU A 52 -4.88 -6.10 12.67
CA LEU A 52 -5.38 -4.73 12.59
C LEU A 52 -5.69 -4.32 11.15
N LEU A 53 -4.78 -4.61 10.21
CA LEU A 53 -5.00 -4.38 8.79
C LEU A 53 -6.22 -5.15 8.30
N GLN A 54 -6.38 -6.42 8.71
CA GLN A 54 -7.51 -7.29 8.33
C GLN A 54 -8.85 -6.74 8.85
N ALA A 55 -8.89 -6.25 10.09
CA ALA A 55 -10.10 -5.79 10.76
C ALA A 55 -10.54 -4.38 10.35
N SER A 56 -9.64 -3.39 10.40
CA SER A 56 -10.01 -1.95 10.29
C SER A 56 -9.22 -1.17 9.22
N GLY A 57 -8.17 -1.78 8.67
CA GLY A 57 -7.31 -1.17 7.67
C GLY A 57 -7.72 -1.40 6.21
N GLY A 58 -6.89 -0.87 5.32
CA GLY A 58 -7.02 -1.03 3.87
C GLY A 58 -5.66 -0.94 3.17
N LEU A 59 -5.58 -1.39 1.92
CA LEU A 59 -4.38 -1.31 1.11
C LEU A 59 -4.77 -1.11 -0.37
N GLY A 60 -3.91 -0.46 -1.13
CA GLY A 60 -4.21 -0.10 -2.52
C GLY A 60 -3.15 0.84 -3.09
N TYR A 61 -3.53 1.64 -4.10
CA TYR A 61 -2.67 2.67 -4.68
C TYR A 61 -3.20 4.08 -4.39
N LEU A 62 -2.25 4.99 -4.15
CA LEU A 62 -2.42 6.41 -3.94
C LEU A 62 -1.95 7.11 -5.22
N LYS A 63 -2.81 7.87 -5.88
CA LYS A 63 -2.40 8.72 -7.00
C LYS A 63 -1.77 9.99 -6.43
N ILE A 64 -0.54 10.25 -6.82
CA ILE A 64 0.11 11.53 -6.57
C ILE A 64 -0.20 12.40 -7.80
N SER A 65 -0.82 13.57 -7.58
CA SER A 65 -1.24 14.48 -8.67
C SER A 65 -0.03 15.21 -9.27
N GLU A 66 0.79 14.47 -10.00
CA GLU A 66 1.92 14.96 -10.79
C GLU A 66 1.73 14.57 -12.26
N SER A 67 2.44 15.25 -13.16
CA SER A 67 2.53 14.91 -14.58
C SER A 67 3.96 14.44 -14.87
N PRO A 68 4.23 13.15 -15.12
CA PRO A 68 3.27 12.06 -15.40
C PRO A 68 2.53 11.54 -14.16
N GLU A 69 1.40 10.86 -14.37
CA GLU A 69 0.61 10.27 -13.29
C GLU A 69 1.36 9.11 -12.63
N ILE A 70 1.66 9.26 -11.33
CA ILE A 70 2.34 8.26 -10.51
C ILE A 70 1.39 7.72 -9.44
N TYR A 71 1.41 6.39 -9.29
CA TYR A 71 0.63 5.66 -8.32
C TYR A 71 1.54 4.91 -7.35
N THR A 72 1.38 5.21 -6.06
CA THR A 72 2.21 4.69 -4.99
C THR A 72 1.39 3.74 -4.12
N PRO A 73 1.84 2.50 -3.82
CA PRO A 73 1.09 1.61 -2.94
C PRO A 73 0.95 2.22 -1.56
N PHE A 74 -0.16 1.92 -0.87
CA PHE A 74 -0.37 2.30 0.51
C PHE A 74 -0.86 1.12 1.35
N VAL A 75 -0.51 1.17 2.63
CA VAL A 75 -1.17 0.42 3.72
C VAL A 75 -1.75 1.44 4.69
N MET A 76 -3.03 1.30 4.99
CA MET A 76 -3.77 2.20 5.86
C MET A 76 -4.23 1.47 7.12
N PHE A 77 -4.02 2.11 8.26
CA PHE A 77 -4.49 1.66 9.57
C PHE A 77 -5.45 2.68 10.17
N ARG A 78 -6.50 2.18 10.84
CA ARG A 78 -7.38 2.99 11.69
C ARG A 78 -7.28 2.48 13.12
N CYS A 79 -6.84 3.34 14.03
CA CYS A 79 -6.59 2.98 15.41
C CYS A 79 -6.66 4.22 16.33
N ASP A 80 -6.50 3.98 17.63
CA ASP A 80 -6.19 5.02 18.62
C ASP A 80 -4.75 5.57 18.44
N GLU A 81 -4.44 6.60 19.22
CA GLU A 81 -3.17 7.32 19.14
C GLU A 81 -1.98 6.45 19.57
N ASP A 82 -2.07 5.74 20.70
CA ASP A 82 -0.99 4.88 21.22
C ASP A 82 -0.62 3.77 20.22
N THR A 83 -1.64 3.12 19.65
CA THR A 83 -1.45 2.12 18.60
C THR A 83 -0.84 2.74 17.35
N GLY A 84 -1.25 3.94 16.98
CA GLY A 84 -0.68 4.66 15.83
C GLY A 84 0.79 4.99 16.02
N GLU A 85 1.17 5.52 17.19
CA GLU A 85 2.56 5.79 17.54
C GLU A 85 3.40 4.52 17.59
N PHE A 86 2.83 3.40 18.06
CA PHE A 86 3.47 2.10 17.97
C PHE A 86 3.75 1.72 16.50
N ILE A 87 2.76 1.83 15.62
CA ILE A 87 2.91 1.50 14.19
C ILE A 87 4.01 2.34 13.55
N VAL A 88 4.00 3.68 13.73
CA VAL A 88 5.01 4.58 13.16
C VAL A 88 6.41 4.19 13.61
N ARG A 89 6.59 3.85 14.89
CA ARG A 89 7.88 3.36 15.40
C ARG A 89 8.34 2.06 14.74
N GLN A 90 7.42 1.22 14.28
CA GLN A 90 7.78 -0.02 13.57
C GLN A 90 8.13 0.22 12.10
N VAL A 91 7.35 1.04 11.39
CA VAL A 91 7.52 1.27 9.95
C VAL A 91 8.52 2.39 9.61
N GLY A 92 8.92 3.17 10.62
CA GLY A 92 9.86 4.28 10.53
C GLY A 92 9.22 5.61 10.15
N ASP A 93 8.23 5.60 9.26
CA ASP A 93 7.53 6.81 8.82
C ASP A 93 6.13 6.51 8.28
N ALA A 94 5.18 7.42 8.50
CA ALA A 94 3.82 7.34 7.97
C ALA A 94 3.16 8.72 7.88
N TRP A 95 2.23 8.86 6.94
CA TRP A 95 1.31 10.00 6.90
C TRP A 95 0.20 9.83 7.92
N VAL A 96 -0.07 10.86 8.72
CA VAL A 96 -0.99 10.78 9.85
C VAL A 96 -2.11 11.80 9.69
N LEU A 97 -3.36 11.33 9.80
CA LEU A 97 -4.54 12.17 9.93
C LEU A 97 -5.18 11.93 11.30
N LYS A 98 -5.18 12.98 12.13
CA LYS A 98 -5.78 12.94 13.47
C LYS A 98 -7.19 13.52 13.45
N SER A 99 -8.12 12.80 14.07
CA SER A 99 -9.44 13.29 14.49
C SER A 99 -9.58 13.04 16.00
N ARG A 100 -10.51 13.74 16.67
CA ARG A 100 -10.64 13.83 18.15
C ARG A 100 -10.53 12.50 18.93
N GLN A 101 -10.83 11.35 18.31
CA GLN A 101 -10.73 10.03 18.93
C GLN A 101 -10.17 8.93 17.99
N ARG A 102 -9.67 9.30 16.80
CA ARG A 102 -9.24 8.33 15.80
C ARG A 102 -8.04 8.85 15.02
N MET A 103 -7.07 7.97 14.84
CA MET A 103 -5.91 8.19 14.00
C MET A 103 -6.04 7.31 12.75
N VAL A 104 -5.81 7.91 11.60
CA VAL A 104 -5.66 7.19 10.33
C VAL A 104 -4.24 7.36 9.86
N LEU A 105 -3.53 6.25 9.68
CA LEU A 105 -2.14 6.23 9.23
C LEU A 105 -2.07 5.67 7.81
N TYR A 106 -1.23 6.26 6.97
CA TYR A 106 -0.88 5.76 5.65
C TYR A 106 0.63 5.53 5.56
N VAL A 107 1.01 4.26 5.39
CA VAL A 107 2.36 3.86 5.02
C VAL A 107 2.40 3.76 3.52
N LEU A 108 3.36 4.41 2.86
CA LEU A 108 3.38 4.57 1.40
C LEU A 108 4.62 3.96 0.76
N GLY A 109 4.53 3.65 -0.54
CA GLY A 109 5.67 3.36 -1.40
C GLY A 109 6.45 2.14 -0.95
N LEU A 110 7.79 2.26 -0.99
CA LEU A 110 8.67 1.13 -0.68
C LEU A 110 8.49 0.65 0.77
N ARG A 111 8.13 1.55 1.70
CA ARG A 111 7.79 1.18 3.08
C ARG A 111 6.54 0.31 3.16
N ALA A 112 5.52 0.64 2.36
CA ALA A 112 4.32 -0.20 2.26
C ALA A 112 4.67 -1.58 1.71
N VAL A 113 5.52 -1.66 0.69
CA VAL A 113 5.98 -2.93 0.11
C VAL A 113 6.73 -3.78 1.15
N ILE A 114 7.67 -3.18 1.90
CA ILE A 114 8.42 -3.89 2.96
C ILE A 114 7.45 -4.42 4.02
N LEU A 115 6.57 -3.55 4.52
CA LEU A 115 5.56 -3.92 5.51
C LEU A 115 4.71 -5.08 5.01
N LEU A 116 4.22 -5.00 3.77
CA LEU A 116 3.39 -6.02 3.14
C LEU A 116 4.14 -7.35 2.92
N LYS A 117 5.42 -7.33 2.52
CA LYS A 117 6.21 -8.56 2.44
C LYS A 117 6.37 -9.25 3.81
N ILE A 118 6.35 -8.49 4.90
CA ILE A 118 6.44 -9.03 6.26
C ILE A 118 5.08 -9.54 6.76
N ILE A 119 4.00 -8.76 6.58
CA ILE A 119 2.69 -9.08 7.17
C ILE A 119 1.74 -9.84 6.23
N GLY A 120 2.00 -9.79 4.92
CA GLY A 120 1.20 -10.39 3.85
C GLY A 120 0.89 -11.88 4.03
N PRO A 121 1.85 -12.71 4.51
CA PRO A 121 1.60 -14.13 4.81
C PRO A 121 0.50 -14.37 5.87
N TYR A 122 0.21 -13.38 6.72
CA TYR A 122 -0.85 -13.47 7.73
C TYR A 122 -2.22 -12.97 7.22
N LEU A 123 -2.27 -12.28 6.08
CA LEU A 123 -3.51 -11.75 5.51
C LEU A 123 -4.36 -12.87 4.88
N ARG A 124 -5.66 -12.63 4.75
CA ARG A 124 -6.61 -13.61 4.16
C ARG A 124 -7.59 -12.95 3.19
N GLY A 125 -8.07 -13.75 2.24
CA GLY A 125 -9.10 -13.36 1.27
C GLY A 125 -8.64 -12.20 0.38
N ALA A 126 -9.52 -11.22 0.16
CA ALA A 126 -9.26 -10.10 -0.74
C ALA A 126 -8.00 -9.27 -0.38
N LYS A 127 -7.68 -9.15 0.91
CA LYS A 127 -6.48 -8.41 1.36
C LYS A 127 -5.18 -9.16 1.03
N HIS A 128 -5.21 -10.49 1.08
CA HIS A 128 -4.07 -11.30 0.64
C HIS A 128 -3.88 -11.22 -0.88
N ALA A 129 -4.97 -11.34 -1.65
CA ALA A 129 -4.90 -11.17 -3.12
C ALA A 129 -4.37 -9.79 -3.52
N ALA A 130 -4.80 -8.72 -2.84
CA ALA A 130 -4.30 -7.38 -3.11
C ALA A 130 -2.84 -7.18 -2.65
N TYR A 131 -2.40 -7.84 -1.58
CA TYR A 131 -0.98 -7.86 -1.17
C TYR A 131 -0.07 -8.40 -2.28
N GLU A 132 -0.40 -9.56 -2.85
CA GLU A 132 0.40 -10.21 -3.91
C GLU A 132 0.60 -9.26 -5.09
N VAL A 133 -0.46 -8.55 -5.48
CA VAL A 133 -0.44 -7.57 -6.55
C VAL A 133 0.45 -6.38 -6.21
N LEU A 134 0.28 -5.76 -5.03
CA LEU A 134 1.09 -4.60 -4.65
C LEU A 134 2.58 -4.92 -4.60
N VAL A 135 2.96 -6.10 -4.11
CA VAL A 135 4.37 -6.52 -4.06
C VAL A 135 4.94 -6.80 -5.45
N LYS A 136 4.15 -7.39 -6.34
CA LYS A 136 4.56 -7.67 -7.72
C LYS A 136 5.00 -6.40 -8.46
N TYR A 137 4.24 -5.32 -8.34
CA TYR A 137 4.51 -4.06 -9.03
C TYR A 137 5.39 -3.09 -8.24
N GLY A 138 5.68 -3.40 -6.97
CA GLY A 138 6.63 -2.65 -6.17
C GLY A 138 6.10 -1.32 -5.68
N TYR A 139 7.00 -0.34 -5.56
CA TYR A 139 6.74 0.91 -4.85
C TYR A 139 6.13 2.02 -5.72
N LYS A 140 6.02 1.83 -7.03
CA LYS A 140 5.36 2.78 -7.92
C LYS A 140 4.84 2.14 -9.21
N LEU A 141 3.83 2.77 -9.79
CA LEU A 141 3.26 2.49 -11.10
C LEU A 141 3.07 3.79 -11.87
N GLU A 142 3.29 3.74 -13.18
CA GLU A 142 3.09 4.88 -14.08
C GLU A 142 1.86 4.67 -14.98
N GLY A 143 1.20 5.77 -15.32
CA GLY A 143 0.09 5.80 -16.27
C GLY A 143 -1.12 4.99 -15.81
N ASN A 144 -1.86 4.37 -16.75
CA ASN A 144 -3.13 3.69 -16.47
C ASN A 144 -2.99 2.27 -15.89
N ARG A 145 -1.77 1.80 -15.64
CA ARG A 145 -1.49 0.42 -15.18
C ARG A 145 -2.24 -0.01 -13.90
N PRO A 146 -2.51 0.86 -12.90
CA PRO A 146 -3.26 0.44 -11.72
C PRO A 146 -4.68 -0.06 -12.03
N TRP A 147 -5.33 0.50 -13.05
CA TRP A 147 -6.69 0.13 -13.47
C TRP A 147 -6.73 -1.25 -14.13
N GLU A 148 -5.77 -1.51 -15.01
CA GLU A 148 -5.61 -2.81 -15.67
C GLU A 148 -5.28 -3.90 -14.64
N THR A 149 -4.32 -3.62 -13.76
CA THR A 149 -3.93 -4.50 -12.67
C THR A 149 -5.11 -4.82 -11.73
N ALA A 150 -5.89 -3.82 -11.32
CA ALA A 150 -7.04 -4.04 -10.46
C ALA A 150 -8.15 -4.86 -11.14
N ARG A 151 -8.38 -4.63 -12.44
CA ARG A 151 -9.35 -5.37 -13.24
C ARG A 151 -8.95 -6.84 -13.44
N LEU A 152 -7.67 -7.10 -13.70
CA LEU A 152 -7.15 -8.45 -13.96
C LEU A 152 -7.18 -9.34 -12.70
N HIS A 153 -6.96 -8.77 -11.52
CA HIS A 153 -6.79 -9.53 -10.29
C HIS A 153 -8.06 -9.58 -9.40
N GLY A 154 -9.22 -9.16 -9.92
CA GLY A 154 -10.48 -9.19 -9.19
C GLY A 154 -10.41 -8.40 -7.87
N MET A 155 -9.47 -7.46 -7.77
CA MET A 155 -9.34 -6.61 -6.61
C MET A 155 -10.60 -5.76 -6.57
N SER A 156 -11.35 -5.82 -5.45
CA SER A 156 -12.38 -4.81 -5.24
C SER A 156 -11.65 -3.47 -5.25
N ILE A 157 -11.87 -2.68 -6.29
CA ILE A 157 -11.68 -1.23 -6.23
C ILE A 157 -12.74 -0.73 -5.23
N ARG A 158 -12.47 -0.95 -3.93
CA ARG A 158 -12.62 0.03 -2.86
C ARG A 158 -11.30 0.79 -2.72
N SER A 159 -10.53 0.88 -3.81
CA SER A 159 -9.26 1.58 -3.87
C SER A 159 -9.59 3.04 -3.69
N SER A 160 -9.27 3.56 -2.50
CA SER A 160 -9.32 4.98 -2.32
C SER A 160 -8.13 5.62 -3.02
N ILE A 161 -8.36 6.43 -4.04
CA ILE A 161 -7.34 7.39 -4.45
C ILE A 161 -7.40 8.50 -3.41
N ALA A 162 -6.43 8.55 -2.51
CA ALA A 162 -6.24 9.74 -1.68
C ALA A 162 -5.39 10.73 -2.48
N ILE A 163 -5.95 11.90 -2.79
CA ILE A 163 -5.22 13.01 -3.39
C ILE A 163 -4.63 13.82 -2.25
N LEU A 164 -3.32 13.97 -2.25
CA LEU A 164 -2.60 14.85 -1.34
C LEU A 164 -2.49 16.24 -1.97
N GLU A 165 -3.27 17.19 -1.47
CA GLU A 165 -3.12 18.63 -1.73
C GLU A 165 -2.53 19.27 -0.45
N GLY A 166 -1.20 19.29 -0.33
CA GLY A 166 -0.50 19.81 0.84
C GLY A 166 -0.76 18.98 2.12
N LYS A 167 -1.34 19.58 3.17
CA LYS A 167 -1.74 18.89 4.43
C LYS A 167 -3.14 18.25 4.36
N SER A 168 -3.82 18.36 3.23
CA SER A 168 -5.18 17.84 3.06
C SER A 168 -5.18 16.57 2.22
N MET A 169 -5.92 15.56 2.67
CA MET A 169 -6.08 14.30 1.96
C MET A 169 -7.54 14.16 1.52
N LYS A 170 -7.79 14.20 0.22
CA LYS A 170 -9.11 13.89 -0.35
C LYS A 170 -9.17 12.41 -0.69
N GLN A 171 -9.88 11.63 0.11
CA GLN A 171 -10.08 10.21 -0.14
C GLN A 171 -11.23 10.02 -1.16
N ILE A 172 -10.90 9.72 -2.41
CA ILE A 172 -11.87 9.31 -3.42
C ILE A 172 -12.09 7.80 -3.27
N MET A 173 -13.14 7.41 -2.56
CA MET A 173 -13.59 6.03 -2.53
C MET A 173 -14.29 5.71 -3.86
N PHE A 174 -13.76 4.75 -4.60
CA PHE A 174 -14.49 4.17 -5.72
C PHE A 174 -15.30 2.99 -5.20
N GLU A 175 -16.60 2.98 -5.46
CA GLU A 175 -17.38 1.75 -5.37
C GLU A 175 -17.17 0.99 -6.67
N GLY A 176 -16.56 -0.19 -6.59
CA GLY A 176 -16.46 -1.10 -7.71
C GLY A 176 -17.82 -1.29 -8.40
N PHE A 177 -17.78 -1.32 -9.73
CA PHE A 177 -18.89 -1.55 -10.65
C PHE A 177 -19.81 -2.70 -10.18
N ARG A 178 -20.80 -2.38 -9.34
CA ARG A 178 -22.03 -3.15 -9.16
C ARG A 178 -23.11 -2.60 -10.07
N ARG A 179 -22.80 -2.35 -11.35
CA ARG A 179 -23.79 -1.95 -12.35
C ARG A 179 -23.32 -2.14 -13.80
N LEU A 180 -22.83 -3.33 -14.15
CA LEU A 180 -22.86 -3.81 -15.54
C LEU A 180 -23.24 -5.29 -15.56
N LYS A 181 -24.43 -5.58 -15.02
CA LYS A 181 -25.17 -6.81 -15.33
C LYS A 181 -26.66 -6.50 -15.40
N LYS A 182 -27.01 -5.53 -16.25
CA LYS A 182 -28.37 -5.23 -16.73
C LYS A 182 -28.23 -4.20 -17.86
N GLU A 183 -27.63 -4.61 -18.98
CA GLU A 183 -27.76 -3.96 -20.30
C GLU A 183 -26.84 -4.70 -21.31
N SER A 184 -27.21 -5.94 -21.64
CA SER A 184 -26.76 -6.61 -22.89
C SER A 184 -27.44 -7.98 -23.08
N ILE A 185 -28.73 -8.12 -22.75
CA ILE A 185 -29.55 -9.18 -23.35
C ILE A 185 -30.85 -8.51 -23.82
N GLY A 186 -30.99 -8.41 -25.14
CA GLY A 186 -32.26 -8.12 -25.81
C GLY A 186 -32.35 -6.79 -26.55
N GLN A 187 -31.40 -6.46 -27.44
CA GLN A 187 -31.80 -5.71 -28.63
C GLN A 187 -32.65 -6.65 -29.50
N ARG A 188 -33.86 -6.19 -29.80
CA ARG A 188 -34.79 -6.75 -30.79
C ARG A 188 -34.04 -6.99 -32.10
N ILE A 189 -34.16 -8.20 -32.62
CA ILE A 189 -34.09 -8.42 -34.05
C ILE A 189 -35.54 -8.37 -34.55
N SER A 190 -35.72 -7.59 -35.61
CA SER A 190 -36.90 -7.43 -36.47
C SER A 190 -37.69 -8.71 -36.70
#